data_AF-A0A2R6KX19-F1
#
_entry.id   AF-A0A2R6KX19-F1
#
_cell.length_a   1.000
_cell.length_b   1.000
_cell.length_c   1.000
_cell.angle_alpha   90.00
_cell.angle_beta   90.00
_cell.angle_gamma   90.00
#
_symmetry.space_group_name_H-M   'P 1'
#
loop_
_entity.id
_entity.type
_entity.pdbx_description
1 polymer ?
#
loop_
_entity_poly.entity_id
_entity_poly.type
_entity_poly.pdbx_seq_one_letter_code
_entity_poly.pdbx_strand_id
1 'polypeptide(L)'
;MTPTPTAIREYDRTAPDADETETATFALGCFWGPDAEFGALDGVVRTRVGYAGGTTADPSYHALGDHTEAFQVDYVPAEISFADLLNVVFESHHPHRQTGKVQYQNIVFTGTPEQRETLETFLADRDLATDAIETRIERLGEFHLAEDYHQKHSLRATRRVLSAFEEAGYDDADMRESPASAKLNAVAAGHDVTSIPELGIGEDPLARDSYPTR
;
A
#
# COMPACT_ATOMS: atom_id res chain seq x y z
N MET A 1 3.75 2.90 20.91
CA MET A 1 4.68 4.02 20.67
C MET A 1 3.95 5.11 19.90
N THR A 2 4.41 6.36 19.89
CA THR A 2 3.74 7.43 19.10
C THR A 2 4.78 8.32 18.44
N PRO A 3 4.70 8.48 17.11
CA PRO A 3 5.60 9.38 16.39
C PRO A 3 5.35 10.82 16.83
N THR A 4 6.39 11.65 16.81
CA THR A 4 6.20 13.09 17.02
C THR A 4 5.85 13.78 15.71
N PRO A 5 5.16 14.94 15.74
CA PRO A 5 4.90 15.73 14.54
C PRO A 5 6.16 16.14 13.76
N THR A 6 7.30 16.28 14.44
CA THR A 6 8.59 16.57 13.79
C THR A 6 9.13 15.35 13.08
N ALA A 7 9.11 14.18 13.73
CA ALA A 7 9.59 12.93 13.16
C ALA A 7 8.83 12.53 11.88
N ILE A 8 7.50 12.70 11.86
CA ILE A 8 6.68 12.48 10.65
C ILE A 8 7.20 13.33 9.50
N ARG A 9 7.36 14.63 9.75
CA ARG A 9 7.83 15.58 8.73
C ARG A 9 9.25 15.33 8.27
N GLU A 10 10.13 14.89 9.16
CA GLU A 10 11.52 14.56 8.81
C GLU A 10 11.59 13.30 7.97
N TYR A 11 10.87 12.25 8.35
CA TYR A 11 10.79 11.00 7.59
C TYR A 11 10.24 11.24 6.17
N ASP A 12 9.13 11.97 6.05
CA ASP A 12 8.53 12.27 4.76
C ASP A 12 9.42 13.13 3.85
N ARG A 13 10.26 13.99 4.43
CA ARG A 13 11.22 14.80 3.67
C ARG A 13 12.40 13.99 3.12
N THR A 14 12.65 12.81 3.67
CA THR A 14 13.70 11.90 3.20
C THR A 14 13.18 10.87 2.21
N ALA A 15 11.91 10.96 1.82
CA ALA A 15 11.31 10.07 0.84
C ALA A 15 12.04 10.16 -0.50
N PRO A 16 12.23 9.03 -1.20
CA PRO A 16 12.75 9.02 -2.56
C PRO A 16 11.93 9.92 -3.50
N ASP A 17 12.61 10.57 -4.43
CA ASP A 17 11.97 11.44 -5.41
C ASP A 17 11.25 10.62 -6.50
N ALA A 18 10.40 11.27 -7.29
CA ALA A 18 9.55 10.59 -8.27
C ALA A 18 10.33 9.84 -9.36
N ASP A 19 11.55 10.28 -9.70
CA ASP A 19 12.44 9.62 -10.67
C ASP A 19 13.20 8.42 -10.09
N GLU A 20 13.15 8.21 -8.78
CA GLU A 20 13.71 7.05 -8.09
C GLU A 20 12.65 5.96 -7.82
N THR A 21 11.38 6.28 -8.05
CA THR A 21 10.25 5.39 -7.75
C THR A 21 9.50 4.92 -8.99
N GLU A 22 8.90 3.73 -8.89
CA GLU A 22 7.90 3.22 -9.82
C GLU A 22 6.58 2.96 -9.09
N THR A 23 5.48 2.92 -9.85
CA THR A 23 4.15 2.62 -9.31
C THR A 23 3.63 1.29 -9.86
N ALA A 24 3.21 0.41 -8.96
CA ALA A 24 2.48 -0.82 -9.27
C ALA A 24 1.02 -0.71 -8.81
N THR A 25 0.08 -1.31 -9.55
CA THR A 25 -1.36 -1.29 -9.21
C THR A 25 -1.90 -2.71 -9.15
N PHE A 26 -2.61 -3.04 -8.08
CA PHE A 26 -3.21 -4.36 -7.87
C PHE A 26 -4.63 -4.23 -7.29
N ALA A 27 -5.41 -5.30 -7.38
CA ALA A 27 -6.66 -5.48 -6.65
C ALA A 27 -6.61 -6.85 -5.96
N LEU A 28 -6.87 -6.90 -4.66
CA LEU A 28 -6.76 -8.11 -3.83
C LEU A 28 -7.86 -8.19 -2.78
N GLY A 29 -9.11 -7.99 -3.21
CA GLY A 29 -10.25 -7.93 -2.30
C GLY A 29 -10.36 -6.57 -1.61
N CYS A 30 -10.72 -6.57 -0.33
CA CYS A 30 -10.86 -5.33 0.43
C CYS A 30 -9.51 -4.63 0.56
N PHE A 31 -9.38 -3.41 0.02
CA PHE A 31 -8.08 -2.74 -0.14
C PHE A 31 -7.40 -2.30 1.17
N TRP A 32 -8.08 -2.38 2.32
CA TRP A 32 -7.53 -1.94 3.61
C TRP A 32 -6.42 -2.88 4.10
N GLY A 33 -6.59 -4.18 3.85
CA GLY A 33 -5.56 -5.17 4.16
C GLY A 33 -4.31 -4.94 3.31
N PRO A 34 -4.42 -4.98 1.98
CA PRO A 34 -3.30 -4.72 1.08
C PRO A 34 -2.62 -3.35 1.28
N ASP A 35 -3.37 -2.27 1.55
CA ASP A 35 -2.79 -0.94 1.87
C ASP A 35 -1.83 -1.01 3.06
N ALA A 36 -2.19 -1.79 4.09
CA ALA A 36 -1.37 -1.96 5.27
C ALA A 36 -0.23 -2.98 5.07
N GLU A 37 -0.52 -4.10 4.40
CA GLU A 37 0.45 -5.17 4.12
C GLU A 37 1.60 -4.66 3.24
N PHE A 38 1.29 -4.00 2.12
CA PHE A 38 2.31 -3.44 1.23
C PHE A 38 3.01 -2.23 1.86
N GLY A 39 2.30 -1.44 2.66
CA GLY A 39 2.90 -0.35 3.43
C GLY A 39 4.02 -0.82 4.37
N ALA A 40 3.98 -2.08 4.82
CA ALA A 40 4.98 -2.67 5.71
C ALA A 40 6.33 -2.96 5.04
N LEU A 41 6.33 -3.19 3.73
CA LEU A 41 7.49 -3.72 2.99
C LEU A 41 8.63 -2.69 2.89
N ASP A 42 9.87 -3.13 3.09
CA ASP A 42 11.05 -2.32 2.79
C ASP A 42 11.11 -2.00 1.28
N GLY A 43 11.59 -0.81 0.91
CA GLY A 43 11.53 -0.30 -0.46
C GLY A 43 10.17 0.24 -0.92
N VAL A 44 9.06 -0.04 -0.20
CA VAL A 44 7.77 0.62 -0.45
C VAL A 44 7.76 2.00 0.23
N VAL A 45 7.55 3.03 -0.59
CA VAL A 45 7.54 4.44 -0.19
C VAL A 45 6.17 4.81 0.34
N ARG A 46 5.10 4.57 -0.44
CA ARG A 46 3.73 4.93 -0.07
C ARG A 46 2.71 4.10 -0.84
N THR A 47 1.50 4.10 -0.33
CA THR A 47 0.38 3.34 -0.89
C THR A 47 -0.85 4.24 -1.04
N ARG A 48 -1.73 3.96 -1.99
CA ARG A 48 -3.02 4.66 -2.16
C ARG A 48 -4.10 3.64 -2.47
N VAL A 49 -5.28 3.80 -1.89
CA VAL A 49 -6.44 2.94 -2.22
C VAL A 49 -7.40 3.65 -3.17
N GLY A 50 -8.07 2.87 -4.00
CA GLY A 50 -8.90 3.38 -5.08
C GLY A 50 -9.73 2.31 -5.79
N TYR A 51 -10.22 2.67 -6.97
CA TYR A 51 -11.07 1.85 -7.81
C TYR A 51 -10.46 1.77 -9.22
N ALA A 52 -10.38 0.57 -9.78
CA ALA A 52 -9.84 0.32 -11.11
C ALA A 52 -10.47 -0.91 -11.77
N GLY A 53 -10.17 -1.10 -13.06
CA GLY A 53 -10.59 -2.28 -13.84
C GLY A 53 -12.00 -2.21 -14.43
N GLY A 54 -12.71 -1.11 -14.18
CA GLY A 54 -13.99 -0.77 -14.80
C GLY A 54 -13.88 0.35 -15.85
N THR A 55 -15.03 0.75 -16.36
CA THR A 55 -15.22 1.80 -17.38
C THR A 55 -16.15 2.91 -16.90
N THR A 56 -16.80 2.73 -15.75
CA THR A 56 -17.67 3.73 -15.13
C THR A 56 -16.86 4.96 -14.73
N ALA A 57 -17.29 6.15 -15.15
CA ALA A 57 -16.64 7.41 -14.75
C ALA A 57 -16.94 7.75 -13.29
N ASP A 58 -15.95 8.34 -12.61
CA ASP A 58 -16.04 8.86 -11.24
C ASP A 58 -16.67 7.87 -10.22
N PRO A 59 -16.12 6.63 -10.09
CA PRO A 59 -16.62 5.66 -9.13
C PRO A 59 -16.47 6.16 -7.68
N SER A 60 -17.39 5.73 -6.82
CA SER A 60 -17.33 5.95 -5.37
C SER A 60 -17.66 4.65 -4.64
N TYR A 61 -17.42 4.60 -3.33
CA TYR A 61 -17.67 3.39 -2.53
C TYR A 61 -19.12 2.87 -2.65
N HIS A 62 -20.08 3.77 -2.85
CA HIS A 62 -21.50 3.42 -3.00
C HIS A 62 -21.97 3.29 -4.46
N ALA A 63 -21.10 3.59 -5.42
CA ALA A 63 -21.38 3.54 -6.86
C ALA A 63 -20.13 3.15 -7.67
N LEU A 64 -19.57 1.96 -7.43
CA LEU A 64 -18.36 1.48 -8.13
C LEU A 64 -18.61 1.20 -9.62
N GLY A 65 -19.84 0.86 -10.00
CA GLY A 65 -20.14 0.35 -11.33
C GLY A 65 -19.46 -1.00 -11.57
N ASP A 66 -18.56 -1.05 -12.54
CA ASP A 66 -17.77 -2.20 -12.95
C ASP A 66 -16.32 -2.19 -12.42
N HIS A 67 -15.95 -1.20 -11.61
CA HIS A 67 -14.65 -1.17 -10.93
C HIS A 67 -14.58 -2.14 -9.74
N THR A 68 -13.36 -2.57 -9.43
CA THR A 68 -13.01 -3.28 -8.19
C THR A 68 -12.24 -2.36 -7.25
N GLU A 69 -12.26 -2.64 -5.95
CA GLU A 69 -11.29 -2.05 -5.02
C GLU A 69 -9.87 -2.44 -5.44
N ALA A 70 -9.01 -1.44 -5.55
CA ALA A 70 -7.63 -1.55 -5.99
C ALA A 70 -6.73 -0.67 -5.12
N PHE A 71 -5.43 -0.87 -5.22
CA PHE A 71 -4.44 -0.06 -4.55
C PHE A 71 -3.21 0.13 -5.43
N GLN A 72 -2.55 1.27 -5.24
CA GLN A 72 -1.27 1.61 -5.82
C GLN A 72 -0.18 1.53 -4.77
N VAL A 73 1.00 1.11 -5.20
CA VAL A 73 2.22 1.02 -4.41
C VAL A 73 3.30 1.78 -5.15
N ASP A 74 3.80 2.87 -4.57
CA ASP A 74 5.03 3.50 -5.04
C ASP A 74 6.20 2.83 -4.32
N TYR A 75 7.16 2.33 -5.08
CA TYR A 75 8.30 1.58 -4.58
C TYR A 75 9.60 2.01 -5.26
N VAL A 76 10.73 1.78 -4.59
CA VAL A 76 12.07 1.99 -5.14
C VAL A 76 12.55 0.69 -5.80
N PRO A 77 12.66 0.60 -7.13
CA PRO A 77 13.03 -0.64 -7.82
C PRO A 77 14.41 -1.19 -7.45
N ALA A 78 15.29 -0.32 -6.94
CA ALA A 78 16.62 -0.70 -6.45
C ALA A 78 16.59 -1.40 -5.09
N GLU A 79 15.49 -1.29 -4.33
CA GLU A 79 15.31 -1.90 -3.02
C GLU A 79 14.34 -3.09 -3.05
N ILE A 80 13.23 -2.96 -3.78
CA ILE A 80 12.23 -4.02 -3.96
C ILE A 80 11.79 -4.07 -5.42
N SER A 81 11.81 -5.24 -6.04
CA SER A 81 11.46 -5.38 -7.46
C SER A 81 9.95 -5.57 -7.65
N PHE A 82 9.45 -5.32 -8.86
CA PHE A 82 8.07 -5.67 -9.21
C PHE A 82 7.79 -7.17 -9.04
N ALA A 83 8.77 -8.04 -9.28
CA ALA A 83 8.64 -9.48 -9.05
C ALA A 83 8.49 -9.82 -7.56
N ASP A 84 9.12 -9.06 -6.67
CA ASP A 84 8.95 -9.22 -5.21
C ASP A 84 7.54 -8.80 -4.78
N LEU A 85 7.01 -7.71 -5.34
CA LEU A 85 5.61 -7.32 -5.13
C LEU A 85 4.66 -8.40 -5.63
N LEU A 86 4.94 -9.01 -6.78
CA LEU A 86 4.16 -10.15 -7.30
C LEU A 86 4.22 -11.36 -6.37
N ASN A 87 5.34 -11.64 -5.71
CA ASN A 87 5.40 -12.71 -4.70
C ASN A 87 4.36 -12.47 -3.60
N VAL A 88 4.35 -11.26 -3.03
CA VAL A 88 3.37 -10.89 -1.99
C VAL A 88 1.95 -11.03 -2.53
N VAL A 89 1.66 -10.48 -3.71
CA VAL A 89 0.35 -10.61 -4.38
C VAL A 89 -0.11 -12.07 -4.45
N PHE A 90 0.72 -12.97 -4.98
CA PHE A 90 0.33 -14.37 -5.21
C PHE A 90 0.38 -15.24 -3.94
N GLU A 91 0.96 -14.74 -2.85
CA GLU A 91 0.88 -15.34 -1.51
C GLU A 91 -0.37 -14.89 -0.73
N SER A 92 -0.87 -13.67 -0.99
CA SER A 92 -2.04 -13.10 -0.29
C SER A 92 -3.39 -13.71 -0.72
N HIS A 93 -3.47 -14.42 -1.85
CA HIS A 93 -4.69 -15.13 -2.27
C HIS A 93 -4.40 -16.44 -3.02
N HIS A 94 -5.45 -17.25 -3.21
CA HIS A 94 -5.36 -18.43 -4.07
C HIS A 94 -5.60 -18.06 -5.54
N PRO A 95 -4.60 -18.19 -6.44
CA PRO A 95 -4.72 -17.67 -7.81
C PRO A 95 -5.77 -18.40 -8.67
N HIS A 96 -6.16 -19.62 -8.29
CA HIS A 96 -7.21 -20.41 -8.95
C HIS A 96 -8.60 -20.18 -8.37
N ARG A 97 -8.79 -19.16 -7.53
CA ARG A 97 -10.08 -18.80 -6.97
C ARG A 97 -10.32 -17.31 -7.09
N GLN A 98 -11.46 -16.98 -7.67
CA GLN A 98 -11.97 -15.64 -7.79
C GLN A 98 -13.29 -15.49 -7.04
N THR A 99 -13.50 -14.32 -6.47
CA THR A 99 -14.78 -13.98 -5.84
C THR A 99 -15.83 -13.66 -6.91
N GLY A 100 -17.09 -14.00 -6.62
CA GLY A 100 -18.22 -13.57 -7.45
C GLY A 100 -18.61 -12.10 -7.26
N LYS A 101 -18.03 -11.40 -6.28
CA LYS A 101 -18.29 -9.96 -6.03
C LYS A 101 -17.33 -9.10 -6.84
N VAL A 102 -17.86 -8.32 -7.78
CA VAL A 102 -17.09 -7.38 -8.63
C VAL A 102 -16.16 -6.49 -7.82
N GLN A 103 -16.63 -5.98 -6.68
CA GLN A 103 -15.90 -5.07 -5.79
C GLN A 103 -14.58 -5.66 -5.23
N TYR A 104 -14.44 -6.98 -5.17
CA TYR A 104 -13.35 -7.63 -4.43
C TYR A 104 -12.51 -8.56 -5.31
N GLN A 105 -12.48 -8.34 -6.62
CA GLN A 105 -11.78 -9.23 -7.52
C GLN A 105 -10.26 -9.11 -7.40
N ASN A 106 -9.57 -10.22 -7.62
CA ASN A 106 -8.12 -10.27 -7.69
C ASN A 106 -7.64 -9.94 -9.11
N ILE A 107 -6.92 -8.83 -9.27
CA ILE A 107 -6.42 -8.33 -10.57
C ILE A 107 -4.98 -7.83 -10.42
N VAL A 108 -4.10 -8.24 -11.34
CA VAL A 108 -2.78 -7.61 -11.53
C VAL A 108 -2.88 -6.66 -12.71
N PHE A 109 -2.66 -5.37 -12.46
CA PHE A 109 -2.65 -4.36 -13.50
C PHE A 109 -1.22 -4.04 -13.95
N THR A 110 -0.98 -4.14 -15.25
CA THR A 110 0.29 -3.78 -15.89
C THR A 110 0.20 -2.33 -16.38
N GLY A 111 0.96 -1.44 -15.77
CA GLY A 111 1.06 -0.03 -16.15
C GLY A 111 2.08 0.22 -17.26
N THR A 112 3.12 -0.62 -17.35
CA THR A 112 4.20 -0.51 -18.33
C THR A 112 4.44 -1.83 -19.09
N PRO A 113 5.07 -1.80 -20.28
CA PRO A 113 5.52 -3.01 -20.96
C PRO A 113 6.47 -3.87 -20.12
N GLU A 114 7.35 -3.25 -19.34
CA GLU A 114 8.33 -3.93 -18.48
C GLU A 114 7.66 -4.70 -17.33
N GLN A 115 6.62 -4.11 -16.72
CA GLN A 115 5.79 -4.81 -15.73
C GLN A 115 5.09 -6.02 -16.36
N ARG A 116 4.62 -5.89 -17.61
CA ARG A 116 4.00 -7.00 -18.33
C ARG A 116 4.97 -8.15 -18.60
N GLU A 117 6.16 -7.85 -19.11
CA GLU A 117 7.20 -8.86 -19.37
C GLU A 117 7.64 -9.56 -18.06
N THR A 118 7.80 -8.78 -16.98
CA THR A 118 8.14 -9.31 -15.66
C THR A 118 7.05 -10.24 -15.13
N LEU A 119 5.78 -9.87 -15.27
CA LEU A 119 4.64 -10.71 -14.86
C LEU A 119 4.57 -12.00 -15.67
N GLU A 120 4.72 -11.93 -16.99
CA GLU A 120 4.69 -13.11 -17.87
C GLU A 120 5.82 -14.08 -17.50
N THR A 121 7.02 -13.57 -17.20
CA THR A 121 8.16 -14.37 -16.71
C THR A 121 7.87 -14.98 -15.33
N PHE A 122 7.39 -14.16 -14.39
CA PHE A 122 7.07 -14.59 -13.02
C PHE A 122 6.09 -15.77 -12.99
N LEU A 123 5.06 -15.72 -13.83
CA LEU A 123 4.03 -16.74 -13.97
C LEU A 123 4.58 -18.02 -14.61
N ALA A 124 5.39 -17.88 -15.67
CA ALA A 124 6.02 -19.01 -16.33
C ALA A 124 6.94 -19.78 -15.37
N ASP A 125 7.72 -19.08 -14.55
CA ASP A 125 8.64 -19.69 -13.57
C ASP A 125 7.91 -20.44 -12.44
N ARG A 126 6.61 -20.22 -12.26
CA ARG A 126 5.77 -20.84 -11.23
C ARG A 126 4.74 -21.82 -11.78
N ASP A 127 4.83 -22.15 -13.07
CA ASP A 127 3.83 -22.98 -13.78
C ASP A 127 2.39 -22.43 -13.66
N LEU A 128 2.24 -21.11 -13.47
CA LEU A 128 0.96 -20.43 -13.37
C LEU A 128 0.56 -19.88 -14.74
N ALA A 129 0.19 -20.76 -15.66
CA ALA A 129 -0.29 -20.34 -16.97
C ALA A 129 -1.49 -19.38 -16.83
N THR A 130 -1.51 -18.29 -17.61
CA THR A 130 -2.50 -17.22 -17.49
C THR A 130 -3.94 -17.70 -17.72
N ASP A 131 -4.12 -18.77 -18.49
CA ASP A 131 -5.40 -19.43 -18.75
C ASP A 131 -5.78 -20.51 -17.71
N ALA A 132 -4.86 -20.82 -16.79
CA ALA A 132 -5.06 -21.77 -15.70
C ALA A 132 -5.37 -21.11 -14.35
N ILE A 133 -5.21 -19.78 -14.23
CA ILE A 133 -5.52 -19.00 -13.02
C ILE A 133 -6.77 -18.13 -13.24
N GLU A 134 -7.46 -17.81 -12.13
CA GLU A 134 -8.62 -16.90 -12.14
C GLU A 134 -8.26 -15.46 -11.72
N THR A 135 -6.99 -15.22 -11.37
CA THR A 135 -6.46 -13.86 -11.19
C THR A 135 -6.46 -13.16 -12.54
N ARG A 136 -7.18 -12.04 -12.66
CA ARG A 136 -7.24 -11.28 -13.91
C ARG A 136 -5.90 -10.58 -14.14
N ILE A 137 -5.45 -10.55 -15.40
CA ILE A 137 -4.24 -9.84 -15.81
C ILE A 137 -4.65 -8.80 -16.84
N GLU A 138 -4.48 -7.53 -16.51
CA GLU A 138 -5.04 -6.42 -17.29
C GLU A 138 -4.02 -5.33 -17.52
N ARG A 139 -4.20 -4.57 -18.60
CA ARG A 139 -3.52 -3.29 -18.75
C ARG A 139 -4.22 -2.28 -17.85
N LEU A 140 -3.46 -1.48 -17.09
CA LEU A 140 -4.06 -0.41 -16.30
C LEU A 140 -4.70 0.63 -17.24
N GLY A 141 -6.01 0.85 -17.05
CA GLY A 141 -6.73 1.98 -17.65
C GLY A 141 -6.57 3.20 -16.77
N GLU A 142 -7.65 3.59 -16.09
CA GLU A 142 -7.64 4.65 -15.08
C GLU A 142 -7.64 4.06 -13.66
N PHE A 143 -7.07 4.81 -12.72
CA PHE A 143 -7.15 4.55 -11.28
C PHE A 143 -7.83 5.75 -10.62
N HIS A 144 -8.98 5.51 -9.99
CA HIS A 144 -9.74 6.53 -9.30
C HIS A 144 -9.45 6.44 -7.81
N LEU A 145 -8.94 7.53 -7.22
CA LEU A 145 -8.70 7.57 -5.78
C LEU A 145 -9.99 7.35 -5.00
N ALA A 146 -9.93 6.46 -4.01
CA ALA A 146 -11.01 6.29 -3.06
C ALA A 146 -11.03 7.46 -2.08
N GLU A 147 -12.18 7.64 -1.46
CA GLU A 147 -12.45 8.69 -0.49
C GLU A 147 -11.44 8.66 0.67
N ASP A 148 -11.16 9.83 1.23
CA ASP A 148 -10.06 10.00 2.18
C ASP A 148 -10.17 9.10 3.42
N TYR A 149 -11.39 8.78 3.86
CA TYR A 149 -11.63 7.91 5.00
C TYR A 149 -11.21 6.44 4.75
N HIS A 150 -11.02 6.03 3.50
CA HIS A 150 -10.45 4.72 3.17
C HIS A 150 -8.92 4.71 3.20
N GLN A 151 -8.28 5.87 3.01
CA GLN A 151 -6.82 5.97 2.99
C GLN A 151 -6.27 5.74 4.39
N LYS A 152 -5.31 4.80 4.54
CA LYS A 152 -4.63 4.53 5.82
C LYS A 152 -5.63 4.20 6.94
N HIS A 153 -6.60 3.33 6.62
CA HIS A 153 -7.76 3.05 7.47
C HIS A 153 -7.39 2.66 8.92
N SER A 154 -6.39 1.79 9.12
CA SER A 154 -5.95 1.33 10.44
C SER A 154 -5.26 2.46 11.24
N LEU A 155 -4.49 3.31 10.56
CA LEU A 155 -3.92 4.52 11.17
C LEU A 155 -5.00 5.46 11.66
N ARG A 156 -6.02 5.73 10.82
CA ARG A 156 -7.15 6.62 11.18
C ARG A 156 -7.94 6.10 12.38
N ALA A 157 -8.09 4.78 12.52
CA ALA A 157 -8.69 4.17 13.69
C ALA A 157 -7.82 4.32 14.96
N THR A 158 -6.53 4.62 14.81
CA THR A 158 -5.56 4.77 15.90
C THR A 158 -5.41 6.23 16.29
N ARG A 159 -6.31 6.72 17.16
CA ARG A 159 -6.40 8.14 17.58
C ARG A 159 -5.06 8.78 17.92
N ARG A 160 -4.18 8.07 18.64
CA ARG A 160 -2.90 8.62 19.10
C ARG A 160 -1.92 8.87 17.94
N VAL A 161 -1.98 8.05 16.88
CA VAL A 161 -1.17 8.26 15.67
C VAL A 161 -1.80 9.35 14.80
N LEU A 162 -3.11 9.30 14.60
CA LEU A 162 -3.85 10.32 13.85
C LEU A 162 -3.59 11.73 14.39
N SER A 163 -3.64 11.93 15.71
CA SER A 163 -3.38 13.24 16.31
C SER A 163 -1.95 13.75 16.09
N ALA A 164 -0.96 12.89 15.90
CA ALA A 164 0.39 13.32 15.55
C ALA A 164 0.48 13.91 14.13
N PHE A 165 -0.32 13.39 13.18
CA PHE A 165 -0.46 13.96 11.84
C PHE A 165 -1.22 15.29 11.86
N GLU A 166 -2.32 15.37 12.63
CA GLU A 166 -3.07 16.61 12.83
C GLU A 166 -2.18 17.72 13.42
N GLU A 167 -1.40 17.41 14.45
CA GLU A 167 -0.41 18.33 15.04
C GLU A 167 0.76 18.65 14.10
N ALA A 168 1.06 17.75 13.14
CA ALA A 168 1.99 18.01 12.05
C ALA A 168 1.39 18.90 10.95
N GLY A 169 0.11 19.24 11.03
CA GLY A 169 -0.60 20.06 10.06
C GLY A 169 -0.89 19.35 8.74
N TYR A 170 -0.94 18.02 8.74
CA TYR A 170 -1.25 17.22 7.56
C TYR A 170 -2.77 17.22 7.35
N ASP A 171 -3.19 17.51 6.12
CA ASP A 171 -4.55 17.24 5.69
C ASP A 171 -4.72 15.80 5.16
N ASP A 172 -5.91 15.47 4.68
CA ASP A 172 -6.21 14.13 4.17
C ASP A 172 -5.38 13.76 2.92
N ALA A 173 -5.06 14.73 2.07
CA ALA A 173 -4.21 14.50 0.91
C ALA A 173 -2.77 14.29 1.36
N ASP A 174 -2.25 15.10 2.28
CA ASP A 174 -0.92 14.93 2.85
C ASP A 174 -0.78 13.55 3.50
N MET A 175 -1.78 13.11 4.29
CA MET A 175 -1.75 11.79 4.91
C MET A 175 -1.78 10.66 3.88
N ARG A 176 -2.56 10.80 2.80
CA ARG A 176 -2.58 9.80 1.73
C ARG A 176 -1.21 9.66 1.06
N GLU A 177 -0.53 10.78 0.84
CA GLU A 177 0.75 10.85 0.14
C GLU A 177 1.97 10.62 1.01
N SER A 178 1.81 10.56 2.34
CA SER A 178 2.88 10.44 3.34
C SER A 178 3.49 9.04 3.39
N PRO A 179 4.83 8.92 3.23
CA PRO A 179 5.54 7.67 3.49
C PRO A 179 5.45 7.20 4.95
N ALA A 180 5.52 8.12 5.91
CA ALA A 180 5.34 7.80 7.32
C ALA A 180 3.95 7.19 7.58
N SER A 181 2.90 7.70 6.93
CA SER A 181 1.55 7.18 7.13
C SER A 181 1.42 5.74 6.64
N ALA A 182 2.07 5.36 5.52
CA ALA A 182 2.09 3.99 5.03
C ALA A 182 2.70 3.02 6.06
N LYS A 183 3.87 3.36 6.61
CA LYS A 183 4.53 2.55 7.65
C LYS A 183 3.71 2.48 8.94
N LEU A 184 3.15 3.59 9.38
CA LEU A 184 2.36 3.66 10.61
C LEU A 184 0.99 2.98 10.47
N ASN A 185 0.40 2.97 9.27
CA ASN A 185 -0.81 2.21 8.95
C ASN A 185 -0.55 0.71 9.02
N ALA A 186 0.57 0.25 8.47
CA ALA A 186 1.02 -1.14 8.57
C ALA A 186 1.15 -1.59 10.03
N VAL A 187 1.87 -0.81 10.86
CA VAL A 187 2.01 -1.08 12.31
C VAL A 187 0.65 -1.06 13.02
N ALA A 188 -0.22 -0.10 12.71
CA ALA A 188 -1.55 -0.02 13.31
C ALA A 188 -2.46 -1.21 12.93
N ALA A 189 -2.25 -1.80 11.76
CA ALA A 189 -2.91 -3.02 11.30
C ALA A 189 -2.28 -4.31 11.87
N GLY A 190 -1.14 -4.21 12.55
CA GLY A 190 -0.44 -5.34 13.17
C GLY A 190 0.57 -6.04 12.28
N HIS A 191 1.00 -5.43 11.17
CA HIS A 191 2.11 -5.93 10.36
C HIS A 191 3.46 -5.59 11.01
N ASP A 192 4.41 -6.49 10.87
CA ASP A 192 5.80 -6.23 11.24
C ASP A 192 6.43 -5.27 10.22
N VAL A 193 7.00 -4.19 10.74
CA VAL A 193 7.73 -3.19 9.96
C VAL A 193 9.15 -3.15 10.48
N THR A 194 10.14 -3.17 9.57
CA THR A 194 11.56 -2.99 9.94
C THR A 194 11.70 -1.74 10.82
N SER A 195 12.54 -1.82 11.86
CA SER A 195 12.65 -0.76 12.86
C SER A 195 12.91 0.61 12.23
N ILE A 196 12.07 1.60 12.56
CA ILE A 196 12.20 3.01 12.18
C ILE A 196 12.17 3.83 13.47
N PRO A 197 13.31 3.94 14.19
CA PRO A 197 13.36 4.60 15.49
C PRO A 197 12.83 6.04 15.48
N GLU A 198 13.02 6.75 14.36
CA GLU A 198 12.54 8.11 14.13
C GLU A 198 11.02 8.19 14.28
N LEU A 199 10.29 7.25 13.67
CA LEU A 199 8.83 7.13 13.81
C LEU A 199 8.41 6.42 15.11
N GLY A 200 9.38 5.96 15.92
CA GLY A 200 9.13 5.14 17.09
C GLY A 200 8.57 3.76 16.73
N ILE A 201 8.99 3.19 15.61
CA ILE A 201 8.69 1.82 15.22
C ILE A 201 9.86 0.94 15.67
N GLY A 202 9.59 -0.17 16.37
CA GLY A 202 10.62 -1.13 16.77
C GLY A 202 11.40 -0.80 18.06
N GLU A 203 11.12 0.31 18.74
CA GLU A 203 11.71 0.57 20.07
C GLU A 203 10.86 -0.08 21.18
N ASP A 204 11.53 -0.65 22.20
CA ASP A 204 10.91 -1.09 23.44
C ASP A 204 10.28 0.12 24.17
N PRO A 205 8.97 0.10 24.47
CA PRO A 205 8.31 1.16 25.23
C PRO A 205 9.00 1.52 26.56
N LEU A 206 9.77 0.58 27.15
CA LEU A 206 10.48 0.75 28.41
C LEU A 206 11.84 1.45 28.30
N ALA A 207 12.39 1.63 27.09
CA ALA A 207 13.70 2.27 26.92
C ALA A 207 13.65 3.80 27.11
N ARG A 208 12.51 4.43 26.84
CA ARG A 208 12.34 5.90 26.87
C ARG A 208 12.21 6.51 28.27
N ASP A 209 11.96 5.70 29.31
CA ASP A 209 11.83 6.19 30.70
C ASP A 209 13.17 6.24 31.46
N SER A 210 14.29 5.95 30.79
CA SER A 210 15.64 6.11 31.35
C SER A 210 16.15 7.54 31.21
N TYR A 211 15.53 8.49 31.94
CA TYR A 211 16.15 9.80 32.16
C TYR A 211 17.49 9.63 32.88
N PRO A 212 18.55 10.37 32.49
CA PRO A 212 19.79 10.36 33.25
C PRO A 212 19.52 11.00 34.62
N THR A 213 19.67 10.20 35.67
CA THR A 213 19.85 10.73 37.01
C THR A 213 21.25 11.34 37.11
N ARG A 214 21.37 12.66 36.92
CA ARG A 214 22.16 13.60 37.72
C ARG A 214 22.25 14.97 37.08
#